data_AF-A0A2I0IWQ5-F1
#
_entry.id   AF-A0A2I0IWQ5-F1
#
_cell.length_a   1.000
_cell.length_b   1.000
_cell.length_c   1.000
_cell.angle_alpha   90.00
_cell.angle_beta   90.00
_cell.angle_gamma   90.00
#
_symmetry.space_group_name_H-M   'P 1'
#
loop_
_entity.id
_entity.type
_entity.pdbx_description
1 polymer ?
#
loop_
_entity_poly.entity_id
_entity_poly.type
_entity_poly.pdbx_seq_one_letter_code
_entity_poly.pdbx_strand_id
1 'polypeptide(L)'
;MKFRKKFSKSTDEILPDWRDKYLDYKDLKKRLKLICPDKDVETKKRPRVDLEATVCGDCKDETAKKVSAFEEKLEAEVYKFNWFIMENEEEYIIKWEVLKEIAGKAEDVEELMKICREVVDFHGEMVLLQSYSALNYIGLVKILKKYKKRSGAVTRSPIFRMLVQQPFFSTEVLNRLVNECERTLDCLFFGNEQLLHNNDSRNENGQEPRRLPEELGELEHME
;
A
#
# COMPACT_ATOMS: atom_id res chain seq x y z
N MET A 1 19.33 -6.21 -6.89
CA MET A 1 18.47 -6.67 -5.76
C MET A 1 17.34 -7.58 -6.24
N LYS A 2 16.98 -8.62 -5.46
CA LYS A 2 15.91 -9.60 -5.77
C LYS A 2 14.53 -9.11 -5.29
N PHE A 3 14.03 -8.00 -5.86
CA PHE A 3 12.73 -7.39 -5.49
C PHE A 3 11.62 -8.43 -5.34
N ARG A 4 11.49 -9.35 -6.30
CA ARG A 4 10.48 -10.42 -6.28
C ARG A 4 10.58 -11.36 -5.06
N LYS A 5 11.79 -11.74 -4.63
CA LYS A 5 11.95 -12.67 -3.48
C LYS A 5 11.64 -12.00 -2.16
N LYS A 6 12.00 -10.71 -2.02
CA LYS A 6 11.62 -9.91 -0.85
C LYS A 6 10.11 -9.65 -0.84
N PHE A 7 9.56 -9.29 -2.00
CA PHE A 7 8.12 -9.04 -2.20
C PHE A 7 7.27 -10.25 -1.81
N SER A 8 7.48 -11.42 -2.43
CA SER A 8 6.68 -12.61 -2.13
C SER A 8 6.77 -13.00 -0.65
N LYS A 9 7.97 -13.00 -0.06
CA LYS A 9 8.14 -13.36 1.35
C LYS A 9 7.36 -12.41 2.29
N SER A 10 7.44 -11.11 2.06
CA SER A 10 6.74 -10.13 2.90
C SER A 10 5.21 -10.18 2.72
N THR A 11 4.70 -10.41 1.50
CA THR A 11 3.26 -10.61 1.30
C THR A 11 2.76 -11.94 1.87
N ASP A 12 3.60 -12.98 1.86
CA ASP A 12 3.22 -14.31 2.37
C ASP A 12 3.02 -14.33 3.89
N GLU A 13 3.77 -13.48 4.62
CA GLU A 13 3.74 -13.40 6.08
C GLU A 13 2.64 -12.46 6.61
N ILE A 14 2.27 -11.41 5.87
CA ILE A 14 1.45 -10.31 6.39
C ILE A 14 -0.04 -10.44 6.00
N LEU A 15 -0.37 -10.86 4.77
CA LEU A 15 -1.76 -10.90 4.29
C LEU A 15 -2.00 -12.09 3.35
N PRO A 16 -2.41 -13.25 3.91
CA PRO A 16 -2.67 -14.46 3.15
C PRO A 16 -3.65 -14.32 1.99
N ASP A 17 -4.70 -13.53 2.21
CA ASP A 17 -5.89 -13.47 1.36
C ASP A 17 -5.73 -12.51 0.18
N TRP A 18 -4.71 -11.64 0.20
CA TRP A 18 -4.47 -10.67 -0.88
C TRP A 18 -3.44 -11.18 -1.90
N ARG A 19 -2.88 -12.38 -1.70
CA ARG A 19 -1.75 -12.92 -2.49
C ARG A 19 -2.05 -13.03 -3.99
N ASP A 20 -3.25 -13.47 -4.34
CA ASP A 20 -3.71 -13.61 -5.73
C ASP A 20 -4.05 -12.26 -6.39
N LYS A 21 -4.32 -11.24 -5.56
CA LYS A 21 -4.67 -9.89 -6.00
C LYS A 21 -3.44 -9.09 -6.47
N TYR A 22 -2.25 -9.40 -5.97
CA TYR A 22 -1.02 -8.75 -6.45
C TYR A 22 -0.67 -9.07 -7.91
N LEU A 23 0.16 -8.22 -8.51
CA LEU A 23 0.67 -8.38 -9.88
C LEU A 23 1.36 -9.72 -10.10
N ASP A 24 0.90 -10.49 -11.08
CA ASP A 24 1.64 -11.67 -11.55
C ASP A 24 2.85 -11.29 -12.41
N TYR A 25 3.86 -10.76 -11.72
CA TYR A 25 5.12 -10.35 -12.32
C TYR A 25 5.85 -11.54 -12.97
N LYS A 26 5.61 -12.78 -12.52
CA LYS A 26 6.29 -13.97 -13.05
C LYS A 26 5.75 -14.28 -14.44
N ASP A 27 4.43 -14.33 -14.61
CA ASP A 27 3.81 -14.63 -15.89
C ASP A 27 4.07 -13.53 -16.92
N LEU A 28 3.89 -12.26 -16.52
CA LEU A 28 4.21 -11.13 -17.40
C LEU A 28 5.66 -11.15 -17.88
N LYS A 29 6.61 -11.51 -17.00
CA LYS A 29 8.02 -11.65 -17.39
C LYS A 29 8.25 -12.83 -18.33
N LYS A 30 7.51 -13.94 -18.20
CA LYS A 30 7.59 -15.07 -19.13
C LYS A 30 7.08 -14.67 -20.51
N ARG A 31 5.90 -14.05 -20.59
CA ARG A 31 5.34 -13.53 -21.85
C ARG A 31 6.28 -12.54 -22.53
N LEU A 32 6.94 -11.68 -21.75
CA LEU A 32 7.94 -10.75 -22.26
C LEU A 32 9.19 -11.44 -22.86
N LYS A 33 9.57 -12.63 -22.38
CA LYS A 33 10.67 -13.40 -22.98
C LYS A 33 10.28 -14.02 -24.32
N LEU A 34 9.00 -14.31 -24.53
CA LEU A 34 8.51 -14.86 -25.79
C LEU A 34 8.49 -13.80 -26.89
N ILE A 35 8.21 -12.54 -26.54
CA ILE A 35 8.24 -11.40 -27.48
C ILE A 35 9.66 -11.11 -27.97
N CYS A 36 10.65 -11.14 -27.06
CA CYS A 36 12.05 -10.95 -27.37
C CYS A 36 12.90 -11.87 -26.48
N PRO A 37 13.46 -12.98 -27.01
CA PRO A 37 14.43 -13.79 -26.29
C PRO A 37 15.67 -12.93 -25.94
N ASP A 38 16.29 -13.18 -24.79
CA ASP A 38 17.34 -12.33 -24.23
C ASP A 38 18.52 -12.16 -25.20
N LYS A 39 18.89 -10.90 -25.51
CA LYS A 39 20.16 -10.55 -26.16
C LYS A 39 21.34 -10.50 -25.16
N ASP A 40 21.22 -11.14 -24.00
CA ASP A 40 22.20 -11.06 -22.89
C ASP A 40 23.29 -12.16 -22.95
N VAL A 41 23.58 -12.70 -24.14
CA VAL A 41 24.80 -13.47 -24.38
C VAL A 41 25.47 -12.89 -25.63
N GLU A 42 26.76 -12.55 -25.52
CA GLU A 42 27.65 -12.02 -26.56
C GLU A 42 27.74 -10.50 -26.73
N THR A 43 28.22 -9.83 -25.67
CA THR A 43 29.30 -8.86 -25.89
C THR A 43 30.61 -9.63 -26.14
N LYS A 44 30.89 -9.96 -27.40
CA LYS A 44 32.26 -9.97 -27.98
C LYS A 44 32.21 -10.28 -29.48
N LYS A 45 32.74 -9.31 -30.24
CA LYS A 45 33.05 -9.29 -31.69
C LYS A 45 31.87 -8.99 -32.62
N ARG A 46 31.85 -7.74 -33.09
CA ARG A 46 31.33 -7.41 -34.42
C ARG A 46 32.01 -8.32 -35.44
N PRO A 47 31.25 -8.81 -36.43
CA PRO A 47 31.55 -8.41 -37.80
C PRO A 47 30.31 -7.81 -38.44
N ARG A 48 30.48 -6.66 -39.11
CA ARG A 48 29.53 -6.19 -40.11
C ARG A 48 29.49 -7.27 -41.21
N VAL A 49 28.37 -7.95 -41.36
CA VAL A 49 28.04 -8.64 -42.62
C VAL A 49 26.58 -8.31 -42.90
N ASP A 50 26.39 -7.58 -43.98
CA ASP A 50 25.11 -7.32 -44.61
C ASP A 50 24.43 -8.66 -44.91
N LEU A 51 23.27 -8.88 -44.30
CA LEU A 51 22.39 -9.96 -44.71
C LEU A 51 21.00 -9.38 -44.90
N GLU A 52 20.73 -9.05 -46.16
CA GLU A 52 19.39 -8.88 -46.71
C GLU A 52 18.59 -10.15 -46.40
N ALA A 53 17.94 -10.18 -45.24
CA ALA A 53 16.92 -11.16 -44.95
C ALA A 53 15.61 -10.63 -45.53
N THR A 54 15.25 -11.18 -46.68
CA THR A 54 13.89 -11.19 -47.22
C THR A 54 12.89 -11.35 -46.06
N VAL A 55 12.14 -10.29 -45.76
CA VAL A 55 11.14 -10.28 -44.71
C VAL A 55 9.97 -11.14 -45.19
N CYS A 56 9.96 -12.42 -44.82
CA CYS A 56 8.74 -13.22 -44.87
C CYS A 56 7.68 -12.54 -44.01
N GLY A 57 6.47 -12.36 -44.55
CA GLY A 57 5.35 -11.71 -43.85
C GLY A 57 4.93 -12.41 -42.56
N ASP A 58 5.18 -13.72 -42.45
CA ASP A 58 4.77 -14.56 -41.30
C ASP A 58 5.46 -14.18 -39.97
N CYS A 59 6.70 -13.70 -39.99
CA CYS A 59 7.47 -13.42 -38.77
C CYS A 59 6.92 -12.21 -38.00
N LYS A 60 6.31 -11.26 -38.73
CA LYS A 60 5.72 -10.04 -38.15
C LYS A 60 4.39 -10.33 -37.47
N ASP A 61 3.58 -11.21 -38.07
CA ASP A 61 2.27 -11.60 -37.54
C ASP A 61 2.40 -12.37 -36.22
N GLU A 62 3.35 -13.32 -36.14
CA GLU A 62 3.60 -14.07 -34.91
C GLU A 62 4.13 -13.19 -33.76
N THR A 63 4.95 -12.19 -34.08
CA THR A 63 5.46 -11.23 -33.09
C THR A 63 4.35 -10.29 -32.60
N ALA A 64 3.48 -9.83 -33.49
CA ALA A 64 2.31 -9.02 -33.14
C ALA A 64 1.37 -9.76 -32.18
N LYS A 65 1.05 -11.03 -32.48
CA LYS A 65 0.24 -11.90 -31.60
C LYS A 65 0.83 -12.03 -30.20
N LYS A 66 2.16 -12.20 -30.08
CA LYS A 66 2.84 -12.28 -28.77
C LYS A 66 2.78 -10.97 -27.99
N VAL A 67 2.86 -9.83 -28.69
CA VAL A 67 2.69 -8.49 -28.08
C VAL A 67 1.27 -8.30 -27.58
N SER A 68 0.26 -8.58 -28.40
CA SER A 68 -1.16 -8.51 -28.01
C SER A 68 -1.45 -9.40 -26.80
N ALA A 69 -0.96 -10.64 -26.78
CA ALA A 69 -1.15 -11.55 -25.64
C ALA A 69 -0.45 -11.08 -24.34
N PHE A 70 0.56 -10.22 -24.43
CA PHE A 70 1.15 -9.56 -23.26
C PHE A 70 0.32 -8.35 -22.83
N GLU A 71 -0.14 -7.54 -23.79
CA GLU A 71 -0.99 -6.38 -23.56
C GLU A 71 -2.32 -6.77 -22.92
N GLU A 72 -3.01 -7.79 -23.42
CA GLU A 72 -4.24 -8.34 -22.84
C GLU A 72 -4.03 -8.83 -21.39
N LYS A 73 -2.92 -9.53 -21.13
CA LYS A 73 -2.61 -10.00 -19.77
C LYS A 73 -2.32 -8.83 -18.84
N LEU A 74 -1.62 -7.80 -19.32
CA LEU A 74 -1.32 -6.61 -18.55
C LEU A 74 -2.58 -5.81 -18.23
N GLU A 75 -3.48 -5.67 -19.19
CA GLU A 75 -4.78 -5.03 -19.01
C GLU A 75 -5.64 -5.80 -18.00
N ALA A 76 -5.68 -7.12 -18.08
CA ALA A 76 -6.39 -7.96 -17.11
C ALA A 76 -5.85 -7.80 -15.68
N GLU A 77 -4.52 -7.70 -15.50
CA GLU A 77 -3.94 -7.42 -14.18
C GLU A 77 -4.34 -6.04 -13.65
N VAL A 78 -4.43 -5.04 -14.53
CA VAL A 78 -4.81 -3.68 -14.14
C VAL A 78 -6.29 -3.59 -13.80
N TYR A 79 -7.16 -4.26 -14.58
CA TYR A 79 -8.57 -4.39 -14.25
C TYR A 79 -8.77 -5.04 -12.89
N LYS A 80 -8.01 -6.10 -12.59
CA LYS A 80 -8.00 -6.75 -11.28
C LYS A 80 -7.63 -5.77 -10.15
N PHE A 81 -6.65 -4.89 -10.36
CA PHE A 81 -6.28 -3.88 -9.36
C PHE A 81 -7.37 -2.83 -9.15
N ASN A 82 -7.96 -2.32 -10.24
CA ASN A 82 -9.07 -1.37 -10.18
C ASN A 82 -10.23 -1.96 -9.40
N TRP A 83 -10.66 -3.17 -9.78
CA TRP A 83 -11.74 -3.87 -9.09
C TRP A 83 -11.43 -4.04 -7.61
N PHE A 84 -10.24 -4.55 -7.26
CA PHE A 84 -9.87 -4.78 -5.87
C PHE A 84 -9.84 -3.49 -5.04
N ILE A 85 -9.26 -2.40 -5.56
CA ILE A 85 -9.24 -1.11 -4.85
C ILE A 85 -10.65 -0.57 -4.67
N MET A 86 -11.48 -0.56 -5.72
CA MET A 86 -12.84 0.00 -5.64
C MET A 86 -13.70 -0.75 -4.63
N GLU A 87 -13.71 -2.09 -4.66
CA GLU A 87 -14.50 -2.88 -3.70
C GLU A 87 -14.08 -2.61 -2.26
N ASN A 88 -12.76 -2.55 -1.99
CA ASN A 88 -12.29 -2.26 -0.64
C ASN A 88 -12.56 -0.79 -0.24
N GLU A 89 -12.44 0.17 -1.15
CA GLU A 89 -12.77 1.57 -0.88
C GLU A 89 -14.25 1.75 -0.53
N GLU A 90 -15.15 1.07 -1.26
CA GLU A 90 -16.58 1.06 -0.95
C GLU A 90 -16.86 0.46 0.43
N GLU A 91 -16.27 -0.70 0.73
CA GLU A 91 -16.38 -1.33 2.04
C GLU A 91 -15.86 -0.42 3.17
N TYR A 92 -14.73 0.25 2.94
CA TYR A 92 -14.12 1.16 3.91
C TYR A 92 -14.96 2.42 4.14
N ILE A 93 -15.58 2.99 3.10
CA ILE A 93 -16.51 4.12 3.26
C ILE A 93 -17.68 3.72 4.17
N ILE A 94 -18.27 2.54 3.94
CA ILE A 94 -19.40 2.05 4.73
C ILE A 94 -18.96 1.77 6.17
N LYS A 95 -17.84 1.04 6.37
CA LYS A 95 -17.30 0.71 7.69
C LYS A 95 -16.96 1.97 8.48
N TRP A 96 -16.39 2.99 7.83
CA TRP A 96 -16.07 4.26 8.47
C TRP A 96 -17.32 5.01 8.96
N GLU A 97 -18.40 5.01 8.17
CA GLU A 97 -19.63 5.67 8.56
C GLU A 97 -20.30 4.98 9.75
N VAL A 98 -20.31 3.65 9.76
CA VAL A 98 -20.81 2.85 10.89
C VAL A 98 -19.98 3.10 12.16
N LEU A 99 -18.65 3.12 12.06
CA LEU A 99 -17.77 3.39 13.20
C LEU A 99 -18.01 4.79 13.78
N LYS A 100 -18.24 5.80 12.94
CA LYS A 100 -18.62 7.16 13.41
C LYS A 100 -19.96 7.17 14.13
N GLU A 101 -20.96 6.45 13.62
CA GLU A 101 -22.27 6.38 14.27
C GLU A 101 -22.19 5.71 15.65
N ILE A 102 -21.43 4.61 15.77
CA ILE A 102 -21.22 3.90 17.04
C ILE A 102 -20.43 4.79 18.02
N ALA A 103 -19.37 5.46 17.55
CA ALA A 103 -18.59 6.41 18.36
C ALA A 103 -19.46 7.55 18.91
N GLY A 104 -20.42 8.05 18.14
CA GLY A 104 -21.34 9.11 18.59
C GLY A 104 -22.39 8.66 19.61
N LYS A 105 -22.63 7.35 19.77
CA LYS A 105 -23.59 6.77 20.71
C LYS A 105 -22.96 6.20 21.98
N ALA A 106 -21.63 6.13 22.04
CA ALA A 106 -20.93 5.58 23.20
C ALA A 106 -21.14 6.48 24.42
N GLU A 107 -21.63 5.90 25.52
CA GLU A 107 -21.90 6.62 26.76
C GLU A 107 -20.82 6.40 27.82
N ASP A 108 -20.09 5.28 27.74
CA ASP A 108 -19.06 4.92 28.70
C ASP A 108 -17.63 4.90 28.11
N VAL A 109 -16.64 4.95 29.01
CA VAL A 109 -15.23 4.99 28.65
C VAL A 109 -14.73 3.65 28.10
N GLU A 110 -15.36 2.53 28.49
CA GLU A 110 -14.94 1.18 28.11
C GLU A 110 -15.35 0.85 26.66
N GLU A 111 -16.59 1.16 26.29
CA GLU A 111 -17.14 1.20 24.94
C GLU A 111 -16.31 2.13 24.06
N LEU A 112 -16.00 3.33 24.55
CA LEU A 112 -15.17 4.27 23.80
C LEU A 112 -13.76 3.71 23.53
N MET A 113 -13.12 3.09 24.53
CA MET A 113 -11.83 2.44 24.34
C MET A 113 -11.91 1.25 23.36
N LYS A 114 -13.01 0.52 23.35
CA LYS A 114 -13.24 -0.56 22.37
C LYS A 114 -13.34 0.01 20.95
N ILE A 115 -14.10 1.07 20.77
CA ILE A 115 -14.25 1.77 19.49
C ILE A 115 -12.90 2.34 19.04
N CYS A 116 -12.11 2.93 19.94
CA CYS A 116 -10.76 3.41 19.60
C CYS A 116 -9.87 2.29 19.05
N ARG A 117 -9.91 1.10 19.64
CA ARG A 117 -9.16 -0.06 19.11
C ARG A 117 -9.64 -0.45 17.72
N GLU A 118 -10.96 -0.53 17.51
CA GLU A 118 -11.54 -0.84 16.20
C GLU A 118 -11.17 0.21 15.14
N VAL A 119 -11.12 1.50 15.50
CA VAL A 119 -10.70 2.58 14.60
C VAL A 119 -9.20 2.49 14.27
N VAL A 120 -8.35 2.12 15.24
CA VAL A 120 -6.91 1.90 14.98
C VAL A 120 -6.68 0.69 14.06
N ASP A 121 -7.38 -0.42 14.29
CA ASP A 121 -7.30 -1.60 13.42
C ASP A 121 -7.77 -1.26 12.00
N PHE A 122 -8.87 -0.51 11.88
CA PHE A 122 -9.38 -0.03 10.61
C PHE A 122 -8.42 0.93 9.89
N HIS A 123 -7.74 1.83 10.62
CA HIS A 123 -6.66 2.65 10.05
C HIS A 123 -5.54 1.78 9.48
N GLY A 124 -5.13 0.73 10.21
CA GLY A 124 -4.16 -0.24 9.75
C GLY A 124 -4.56 -0.94 8.44
N GLU A 125 -5.82 -1.36 8.33
CA GLU A 125 -6.38 -1.96 7.10
C GLU A 125 -6.29 -1.01 5.89
N MET A 126 -6.58 0.27 6.09
CA MET A 126 -6.45 1.28 5.03
C MET A 126 -5.01 1.52 4.60
N VAL A 127 -4.07 1.60 5.56
CA VAL A 127 -2.64 1.74 5.28
C VAL A 127 -2.10 0.53 4.51
N LEU A 128 -2.60 -0.67 4.83
CA LEU A 128 -2.28 -1.89 4.08
C LEU A 128 -2.76 -1.79 2.62
N LEU A 129 -3.96 -1.24 2.38
CA LEU A 129 -4.48 -1.03 1.02
C LEU A 129 -3.67 0.02 0.23
N GLN A 130 -3.24 1.11 0.89
CA GLN A 130 -2.31 2.09 0.29
C GLN A 130 -0.99 1.43 -0.10
N SER A 131 -0.44 0.59 0.77
CA SER A 131 0.78 -0.19 0.51
C SER A 131 0.59 -1.14 -0.68
N TYR A 132 -0.55 -1.83 -0.74
CA TYR A 132 -0.92 -2.68 -1.88
C TYR A 132 -0.91 -1.89 -3.20
N SER A 133 -1.56 -0.72 -3.25
CA SER A 133 -1.58 0.13 -4.45
C SER A 133 -0.15 0.54 -4.87
N ALA A 134 0.66 1.02 -3.92
CA ALA A 134 2.03 1.46 -4.17
C ALA A 134 2.92 0.32 -4.70
N LEU A 135 2.81 -0.88 -4.13
CA LEU A 135 3.59 -2.04 -4.55
C LEU A 135 3.22 -2.51 -5.97
N ASN A 136 1.93 -2.58 -6.27
CA ASN A 136 1.45 -2.94 -7.60
C ASN A 136 1.84 -1.90 -8.65
N TYR A 137 1.78 -0.60 -8.32
CA TYR A 137 2.32 0.47 -9.16
C TYR A 137 3.80 0.27 -9.49
N ILE A 138 4.64 0.03 -8.48
CA ILE A 138 6.08 -0.21 -8.68
C ILE A 138 6.30 -1.45 -9.57
N GLY A 139 5.52 -2.51 -9.34
CA GLY A 139 5.55 -3.73 -10.14
C GLY A 139 5.25 -3.47 -11.61
N LEU A 140 4.20 -2.70 -11.87
CA LEU A 140 3.79 -2.29 -13.21
C LEU A 140 4.85 -1.42 -13.86
N VAL A 141 5.28 -0.33 -13.23
CA VAL A 141 6.34 0.53 -13.80
C VAL A 141 7.60 -0.28 -14.15
N LYS A 142 7.96 -1.27 -13.32
CA LYS A 142 9.09 -2.18 -13.60
C LYS A 142 8.84 -3.10 -14.80
N ILE A 143 7.64 -3.65 -14.98
CA ILE A 143 7.35 -4.49 -16.14
C ILE A 143 7.29 -3.65 -17.42
N LEU A 144 6.69 -2.46 -17.36
CA LEU A 144 6.61 -1.52 -18.47
C LEU A 144 8.01 -1.04 -18.89
N LYS A 145 8.87 -0.66 -17.94
CA LYS A 145 10.27 -0.31 -18.22
C LYS A 145 11.03 -1.48 -18.85
N LYS A 146 10.76 -2.72 -18.42
CA LYS A 146 11.38 -3.92 -19.00
C LYS A 146 10.92 -4.15 -20.44
N TYR A 147 9.63 -3.95 -20.72
CA TYR A 147 9.08 -4.00 -22.07
C TYR A 147 9.76 -2.97 -22.97
N LYS A 148 9.77 -1.69 -22.55
CA LYS A 148 10.42 -0.60 -23.30
C LYS A 148 11.89 -0.89 -23.62
N LYS A 149 12.65 -1.45 -22.66
CA LYS A 149 14.07 -1.80 -22.87
C LYS A 149 14.26 -2.91 -23.90
N ARG A 150 13.34 -3.88 -23.98
CA ARG A 150 13.46 -5.05 -24.87
C ARG A 150 12.94 -4.80 -26.28
N SER A 151 11.84 -4.07 -26.41
CA SER A 151 11.23 -3.81 -27.71
C SER A 151 12.02 -2.83 -28.58
N GLY A 152 13.04 -2.15 -28.03
CA GLY A 152 13.99 -1.28 -28.77
C GLY A 152 13.38 -0.02 -29.40
N ALA A 153 12.06 0.02 -29.55
CA ALA A 153 11.30 1.13 -30.10
C ALA A 153 10.61 1.94 -28.99
N VAL A 154 10.45 3.24 -29.24
CA VAL A 154 9.57 4.13 -28.49
C VAL A 154 8.18 3.50 -28.51
N THR A 155 7.82 2.80 -27.42
CA THR A 155 6.54 2.11 -27.30
C THR A 155 5.42 3.14 -27.39
N ARG A 156 4.87 3.28 -28.59
CA ARG A 156 3.75 4.17 -28.93
C ARG A 156 2.39 3.54 -28.58
N SER A 157 2.39 2.42 -27.83
CA SER A 157 1.17 1.71 -27.46
C SER A 157 0.35 2.58 -26.49
N PRO A 158 -0.89 2.96 -26.85
CA PRO A 158 -1.79 3.79 -26.04
C PRO A 158 -2.03 3.22 -24.64
N ILE A 159 -1.89 1.90 -24.49
CA ILE A 159 -2.02 1.16 -23.23
C ILE A 159 -1.10 1.75 -22.18
N PHE A 160 0.16 2.05 -22.49
CA PHE A 160 1.10 2.59 -21.49
C PHE A 160 0.69 3.95 -20.93
N ARG A 161 -0.06 4.74 -21.71
CA ARG A 161 -0.60 6.04 -21.25
C ARG A 161 -1.91 5.84 -20.49
N MET A 162 -2.79 4.95 -20.97
CA MET A 162 -4.04 4.58 -20.32
C MET A 162 -3.81 3.96 -18.94
N LEU A 163 -2.76 3.13 -18.84
CA LEU A 163 -2.28 2.48 -17.61
C LEU A 163 -1.63 3.42 -16.61
N VAL A 164 -1.57 4.74 -16.81
CA VAL A 164 -1.09 5.70 -15.80
C VAL A 164 -2.25 6.51 -15.23
N GLN A 165 -3.42 6.46 -15.86
CA GLN A 165 -4.62 7.22 -15.47
C GLN A 165 -5.70 6.34 -14.84
N GLN A 166 -5.35 5.14 -14.39
CA GLN A 166 -6.32 4.18 -13.87
C GLN A 166 -6.74 4.49 -12.41
N PRO A 167 -7.99 4.17 -12.04
CA PRO A 167 -8.54 4.41 -10.71
C PRO A 167 -7.68 3.89 -9.56
N PHE A 168 -7.08 2.70 -9.68
CA PHE A 168 -6.26 2.12 -8.60
C PHE A 168 -5.00 2.93 -8.23
N PHE A 169 -4.60 3.90 -9.07
CA PHE A 169 -3.52 4.84 -8.74
C PHE A 169 -4.00 6.01 -7.89
N SER A 170 -5.29 6.33 -7.92
CA SER A 170 -5.84 7.36 -7.07
C SER A 170 -6.03 6.76 -5.69
N THR A 171 -5.21 7.19 -4.74
CA THR A 171 -5.40 6.87 -3.31
C THR A 171 -6.08 8.03 -2.59
N GLU A 172 -6.79 8.91 -3.30
CA GLU A 172 -7.35 10.14 -2.72
C GLU A 172 -8.43 9.84 -1.68
N VAL A 173 -9.33 8.90 -1.97
CA VAL A 173 -10.36 8.44 -1.05
C VAL A 173 -9.72 7.81 0.19
N LEU A 174 -8.78 6.88 -0.01
CA LEU A 174 -8.01 6.27 1.08
C LEU A 174 -7.28 7.30 1.94
N ASN A 175 -6.56 8.25 1.32
CA ASN A 175 -5.85 9.30 2.04
C ASN A 175 -6.81 10.17 2.86
N ARG A 176 -7.97 10.49 2.29
CA ARG A 176 -9.00 11.24 3.01
C ARG A 176 -9.51 10.46 4.21
N LEU A 177 -9.88 9.19 4.05
CA LEU A 177 -10.39 8.34 5.13
C LEU A 177 -9.35 8.14 6.23
N VAL A 178 -8.08 7.90 5.88
CA VAL A 178 -6.96 7.80 6.82
C VAL A 178 -6.81 9.09 7.63
N ASN A 179 -6.80 10.25 6.98
CA ASN A 179 -6.72 11.54 7.67
C ASN A 179 -7.95 11.83 8.56
N GLU A 180 -9.14 11.38 8.15
CA GLU A 180 -10.34 11.48 8.99
C GLU A 180 -10.23 10.58 10.22
N CYS A 181 -9.75 9.35 10.08
CA CYS A 181 -9.50 8.44 11.20
C CYS A 181 -8.49 9.02 12.19
N GLU A 182 -7.37 9.57 11.71
CA GLU A 182 -6.35 10.20 12.56
C GLU A 182 -6.93 11.35 13.37
N ARG A 183 -7.70 12.25 12.74
CA ARG A 183 -8.36 13.36 13.45
C ARG A 183 -9.37 12.87 14.50
N THR A 184 -10.15 11.84 14.17
CA THR A 184 -11.10 11.29 15.12
C THR A 184 -10.39 10.63 16.28
N LEU A 185 -9.33 9.84 16.04
CA LEU A 185 -8.51 9.25 17.09
C LEU A 185 -7.92 10.33 17.99
N ASP A 186 -7.32 11.37 17.43
CA ASP A 186 -6.79 12.50 18.20
C ASP A 186 -7.88 13.11 19.09
N CYS A 187 -9.07 13.40 18.55
CA CYS A 187 -10.19 13.92 19.34
C CYS A 187 -10.63 12.97 20.46
N LEU A 188 -10.68 11.66 20.21
CA LEU A 188 -11.07 10.67 21.19
C LEU A 188 -10.00 10.51 22.30
N PHE A 189 -8.72 10.57 21.96
CA PHE A 189 -7.63 10.50 22.94
C PHE A 189 -7.52 11.78 23.79
N PHE A 190 -7.52 12.97 23.17
CA PHE A 190 -7.43 14.24 23.89
C PHE A 190 -8.71 14.60 24.66
N GLY A 191 -9.90 14.20 24.16
CA GLY A 191 -11.16 14.34 24.89
C GLY A 191 -11.18 13.48 26.16
N ASN A 192 -10.58 12.29 26.11
CA ASN A 192 -10.48 11.40 27.26
C ASN A 192 -9.43 11.83 28.28
N GLU A 193 -8.31 12.42 27.87
CA GLU A 193 -7.35 13.00 28.83
C GLU A 193 -7.99 14.09 29.71
N GLN A 194 -8.89 14.91 29.15
CA GLN A 194 -9.63 15.90 29.93
C GLN A 194 -10.66 15.28 30.88
N LEU A 195 -11.29 14.16 30.51
CA LEU A 195 -12.23 13.43 31.39
C LEU A 195 -11.50 12.72 32.54
N LEU A 196 -10.32 12.15 32.29
CA LEU A 196 -9.48 11.54 33.31
C LEU A 196 -8.96 12.59 34.31
N HIS A 197 -8.49 13.73 33.80
CA HIS A 197 -7.96 14.82 34.64
C HIS A 197 -9.05 15.58 35.43
N ASN A 198 -10.28 15.65 34.91
CA ASN A 198 -11.45 16.22 35.61
C ASN A 198 -12.03 15.27 36.68
N ASN A 199 -11.87 13.96 36.51
CA ASN A 199 -12.28 12.98 37.53
C ASN A 199 -11.30 12.92 38.70
N ASP A 200 -10.00 13.12 38.46
CA ASP A 200 -9.02 13.24 39.55
C ASP A 200 -9.20 14.51 40.39
N SER A 201 -9.61 15.62 39.77
CA SER A 201 -9.85 16.89 40.47
C SER A 201 -11.20 16.97 41.21
N ARG A 202 -12.12 16.01 41.00
CA ARG A 202 -13.36 15.88 41.78
C ARG A 202 -13.21 15.08 43.08
N ASN A 203 -12.10 14.38 43.27
CA ASN A 203 -11.83 13.58 44.48
C ASN A 203 -10.99 14.29 45.55
N GLU A 204 -10.53 15.52 45.31
CA GLU A 204 -9.81 16.34 46.30
C GLU A 204 -10.69 17.45 46.88
N ASN A 205 -11.83 17.11 47.48
CA ASN A 205 -12.53 18.01 48.39
C ASN A 205 -12.75 17.31 49.72
N GLY A 206 -11.66 17.16 50.47
CA GLY A 206 -11.73 16.60 51.82
C GLY A 206 -10.41 16.21 52.48
N GLN A 207 -9.39 17.08 52.49
CA GLN A 207 -8.50 17.24 53.66
C GLN A 207 -7.48 18.37 53.49
N GLU A 208 -7.29 19.12 54.58
CA GLU A 208 -6.42 20.28 54.79
C GLU A 208 -4.98 20.20 54.25
N PRO A 209 -4.32 21.35 54.01
CA PRO A 209 -2.97 21.41 53.49
C PRO A 209 -1.96 21.01 54.57
N ARG A 210 -1.37 19.82 54.45
CA ARG A 210 -0.22 19.43 55.28
C ARG A 210 1.01 20.21 54.83
N ARG A 211 1.37 21.19 55.66
CA ARG A 211 2.64 21.94 55.62
C ARG A 211 3.83 20.96 55.55
N LEU A 212 4.77 21.26 54.65
CA LEU A 212 6.12 20.70 54.65
C LEU A 212 6.81 21.03 55.97
N PRO A 213 7.41 20.06 56.67
CA PRO A 213 8.44 20.34 57.67
C PRO A 213 9.79 20.40 56.95
N GLU A 214 10.29 21.63 56.86
CA GLU A 214 11.71 21.95 56.73
C GLU A 214 12.43 21.54 58.03
N GLU A 215 13.70 21.18 57.91
CA GLU A 215 14.64 20.83 58.99
C GLU A 215 14.61 19.38 59.52
N LEU A 216 15.63 18.61 59.13
CA LEU A 216 16.62 17.97 60.01
C LEU A 216 17.59 17.16 59.13
N GLY A 217 18.43 17.89 58.40
CA GLY A 217 19.48 17.35 57.56
C GLY A 217 20.84 17.89 57.95
N GLU A 218 21.12 17.98 59.26
CA GLU A 218 22.47 18.24 59.75
C GLU A 218 22.82 17.27 60.89
N LEU A 219 23.76 16.39 60.53
CA LEU A 219 24.91 15.96 61.31
C LEU A 219 24.76 14.76 62.25
N GLU A 220 25.86 13.98 62.23
CA GLU A 220 26.34 12.99 63.20
C GLU A 220 25.84 11.55 63.01
N HIS A 221 26.67 10.52 62.76
CA HIS A 221 28.14 10.34 62.78
C HIS A 221 28.46 9.08 61.94
N MET A 222 29.52 9.08 61.12
CA MET A 222 30.84 8.51 61.45
C MET A 222 30.82 7.17 62.19
N GLU A 223 31.02 6.09 61.44
CA GLU A 223 32.07 5.09 61.69
C GLU A 223 32.58 4.52 60.35
#